data_AF-A0A1A8L7D8-F1
#
_entry.id   AF-A0A1A8L7D8-F1
#
_cell.length_a   1.000
_cell.length_b   1.000
_cell.length_c   1.000
_cell.angle_alpha   90.00
_cell.angle_beta   90.00
_cell.angle_gamma   90.00
#
_symmetry.space_group_name_H-M   'P 1'
#
loop_
_entity.id
_entity.type
_entity.pdbx_description
1 polymer ?
#
loop_
_entity_poly.entity_id
_entity_poly.type
_entity_poly.pdbx_seq_one_letter_code
_entity_poly.pdbx_strand_id
1 'polypeptide(L)'
;KNKTLFMCGDFNINLEHPVDLKTSSDFFDMIYSLGLVPLINKPTRITTQSATIIDNIFTNRKEDVVKTGILMTDISDHLPIFVVSKYHNNNKNIIKHNFINYERNKSVKALEDLNKDLKMQNWTEVYVSDVNNAYTSFMKILLKSFNSSCKLIKITGKRDNQPWMTNGIKNACAKKNCLYTRFLKLQTKEAEDRYKKYKNKLVTIIRKQKKDYYGNLLNQNKNNTKATWGILNSVTNREKTKSSIPNHFVKDKKDIYDDKEITDEFNDFCVNVGRSLMENKPIIED
;
A
#
# COMPACT_ATOMS: atom_id res chain seq x y z
N LYS A 1 24.45 28.32 12.31
CA LYS A 1 24.49 27.37 11.17
C LYS A 1 23.19 27.49 10.40
N ASN A 2 23.21 27.81 9.11
CA ASN A 2 22.01 27.85 8.27
C ASN A 2 21.43 26.43 8.13
N LYS A 3 20.21 26.23 8.62
CA LYS A 3 19.46 24.98 8.46
C LYS A 3 19.09 24.80 7.00
N THR A 4 19.08 23.56 6.53
CA THR A 4 18.52 23.22 5.21
C THR A 4 17.02 23.46 5.24
N LEU A 5 16.52 24.28 4.32
CA LEU A 5 15.12 24.65 4.19
C LEU A 5 14.60 24.20 2.82
N PHE A 6 13.43 23.56 2.84
CA PHE A 6 12.60 23.32 1.66
C PHE A 6 11.24 23.93 1.94
N MET A 7 10.77 24.79 1.03
CA MET A 7 9.44 25.37 1.04
C MET A 7 8.72 24.89 -0.21
N CYS A 8 7.58 24.23 -0.07
CA CYS A 8 6.82 23.69 -1.20
C CYS A 8 5.34 24.04 -1.04
N GLY A 9 4.68 24.36 -2.15
CA GLY A 9 3.26 24.64 -2.12
C GLY A 9 2.72 25.11 -3.47
N ASP A 10 1.40 25.31 -3.48
CA ASP A 10 0.68 26.07 -4.50
C ASP A 10 0.64 27.54 -4.06
N PHE A 11 1.34 28.39 -4.77
CA PHE A 11 1.45 29.82 -4.47
C PHE A 11 0.40 30.64 -5.22
N ASN A 12 -0.33 30.04 -6.16
CA ASN A 12 -1.28 30.73 -7.04
C ASN A 12 -0.71 31.99 -7.75
N ILE A 13 0.62 32.05 -7.91
CA ILE A 13 1.35 33.10 -8.61
C ILE A 13 2.03 32.46 -9.81
N ASN A 14 1.77 32.94 -11.04
CA ASN A 14 2.40 32.37 -12.23
C ASN A 14 3.86 32.82 -12.34
N LEU A 15 4.78 31.86 -12.26
CA LEU A 15 6.23 32.08 -12.25
C LEU A 15 6.88 32.00 -13.65
N GLU A 16 6.10 31.84 -14.72
CA GLU A 16 6.62 31.72 -16.10
C GLU A 16 7.22 33.03 -16.63
N HIS A 17 6.66 34.18 -16.25
CA HIS A 17 7.11 35.51 -16.68
C HIS A 17 7.11 36.49 -15.49
N PRO A 18 8.21 36.55 -14.71
CA PRO A 18 8.33 37.48 -13.57
C PRO A 18 8.23 38.96 -13.97
N VAL A 19 8.50 39.26 -15.25
CA VAL A 19 8.69 40.61 -15.78
C VAL A 19 7.37 41.34 -16.05
N ASP A 20 6.28 40.59 -16.29
CA ASP A 20 5.02 41.18 -16.78
C ASP A 20 4.03 41.54 -15.65
N LEU A 21 4.28 41.08 -14.42
CA LEU A 21 3.40 41.27 -13.26
C LEU A 21 4.22 41.65 -12.02
N LYS A 22 3.99 42.85 -11.50
CA LYS A 22 4.66 43.37 -10.29
C LYS A 22 4.61 42.40 -9.12
N THR A 23 3.47 41.73 -8.92
CA THR A 23 3.28 40.70 -7.87
C THR A 23 4.26 39.53 -7.99
N SER A 24 4.53 39.05 -9.21
CA SER A 24 5.48 37.96 -9.44
C SER A 24 6.91 38.41 -9.16
N SER A 25 7.27 39.63 -9.58
CA SER A 25 8.59 40.22 -9.27
C SER A 25 8.80 40.39 -7.76
N ASP A 26 7.84 41.03 -7.07
CA ASP A 26 7.90 41.25 -5.62
C ASP A 26 8.02 39.92 -4.86
N PHE A 27 7.32 38.89 -5.33
CA PHE A 27 7.41 37.54 -4.77
C PHE A 27 8.80 36.92 -4.97
N PHE A 28 9.38 37.04 -6.17
CA PHE A 28 10.74 36.55 -6.43
C PHE A 28 11.77 37.30 -5.58
N ASP A 29 11.68 38.61 -5.48
CA ASP A 29 12.60 39.42 -4.67
C ASP A 29 12.53 39.03 -3.19
N MET A 30 11.33 38.80 -2.66
CA MET A 30 11.13 38.28 -1.31
C MET A 30 11.79 36.90 -1.15
N ILE A 31 11.51 35.95 -2.05
CA ILE A 31 12.07 34.59 -1.98
C ILE A 31 13.61 34.62 -2.07
N TYR A 32 14.18 35.40 -2.99
CA TYR A 32 15.62 35.55 -3.13
C TYR A 32 16.26 36.25 -1.92
N SER A 33 15.58 37.24 -1.30
CA SER A 33 16.07 37.88 -0.08
C SER A 33 16.22 36.91 1.09
N LEU A 34 15.43 35.82 1.10
CA LEU A 34 15.52 34.73 2.07
C LEU A 34 16.61 33.69 1.70
N GLY A 35 17.35 33.92 0.61
CA GLY A 35 18.33 32.98 0.07
C GLY A 35 17.70 31.71 -0.51
N LEU A 36 16.42 31.76 -0.85
CA LEU A 36 15.68 30.65 -1.43
C LEU A 36 15.66 30.77 -2.96
N VAL A 37 15.81 29.64 -3.66
CA VAL A 37 15.76 29.59 -5.13
C VAL A 37 14.72 28.58 -5.60
N PRO A 38 13.98 28.87 -6.69
CA PRO A 38 12.99 27.95 -7.25
C PRO A 38 13.66 26.72 -7.88
N LEU A 39 12.97 25.58 -7.83
CA LEU A 39 13.43 24.31 -8.40
C LEU A 39 12.60 23.82 -9.58
N ILE A 40 11.39 24.35 -9.77
CA ILE A 40 10.49 24.01 -10.87
C ILE A 40 10.40 25.19 -11.84
N ASN A 41 10.60 24.92 -13.12
CA ASN A 41 10.62 25.92 -14.20
C ASN A 41 9.73 25.52 -15.39
N LYS A 42 8.81 24.59 -15.18
CA LYS A 42 7.86 24.11 -16.18
C LYS A 42 6.44 24.20 -15.63
N PRO A 43 5.43 24.35 -16.50
CA PRO A 43 4.04 24.42 -16.06
C PRO A 43 3.63 23.23 -15.21
N THR A 44 3.04 23.54 -14.05
CA THR A 44 2.52 22.56 -13.09
C THR A 44 1.02 22.42 -13.19
N ARG A 45 0.31 23.41 -13.73
CA ARG A 45 -1.10 23.32 -14.11
C ARG A 45 -1.24 23.57 -15.60
N ILE A 46 -1.84 22.63 -16.32
CA ILE A 46 -1.98 22.68 -17.78
C ILE A 46 -3.42 22.37 -18.16
N THR A 47 -4.03 23.31 -18.88
CA THR A 47 -5.39 23.22 -19.43
C THR A 47 -5.34 23.28 -20.96
N THR A 48 -6.51 23.34 -21.61
CA THR A 48 -6.58 23.59 -23.06
C THR A 48 -6.35 25.06 -23.42
N GLN A 49 -6.43 25.98 -22.45
CA GLN A 49 -6.30 27.44 -22.68
C GLN A 49 -5.03 28.04 -22.07
N SER A 50 -4.41 27.36 -21.10
CA SER A 50 -3.30 27.90 -20.32
C SER A 50 -2.36 26.82 -19.82
N ALA A 51 -1.11 27.21 -19.60
CA ALA A 51 -0.11 26.45 -18.88
C ALA A 51 0.55 27.41 -17.89
N THR A 52 0.53 27.11 -16.59
CA THR A 52 1.04 28.03 -15.56
C THR A 52 1.96 27.31 -14.58
N ILE A 53 2.93 28.05 -14.05
CA ILE A 53 3.88 27.59 -13.03
C ILE A 53 3.44 28.18 -11.69
N ILE A 54 2.49 27.53 -11.01
CA ILE A 54 1.92 28.01 -9.74
C ILE A 54 2.32 27.15 -8.54
N ASP A 55 2.83 25.94 -8.79
CA ASP A 55 3.39 25.07 -7.77
C ASP A 55 4.92 25.09 -7.88
N ASN A 56 5.63 25.29 -6.77
CA ASN A 56 7.09 25.26 -6.77
C ASN A 56 7.67 24.65 -5.49
N ILE A 57 8.95 24.30 -5.56
CA ILE A 57 9.76 23.93 -4.42
C ILE A 57 10.92 24.94 -4.38
N PHE A 58 11.07 25.62 -3.26
CA PHE A 58 12.15 26.54 -3.00
C PHE A 58 13.12 25.97 -1.99
N THR A 59 14.41 26.23 -2.16
CA THR A 59 15.43 25.78 -1.20
C THR A 59 16.60 26.74 -1.10
N ASN A 60 17.27 26.76 0.05
CA ASN A 60 18.55 27.44 0.25
C ASN A 60 19.76 26.51 0.03
N ARG A 61 19.53 25.27 -0.42
CA ARG A 61 20.55 24.22 -0.65
C ARG A 61 20.43 23.63 -2.05
N LYS A 62 20.53 24.46 -3.08
CA LYS A 62 20.44 24.01 -4.48
C LYS A 62 21.55 23.02 -4.83
N GLU A 63 22.72 23.15 -4.21
CA GLU A 63 23.89 22.28 -4.39
C GLU A 63 23.64 20.82 -3.97
N ASP A 64 22.70 20.59 -3.05
CA ASP A 64 22.35 19.24 -2.57
C ASP A 64 21.27 18.59 -3.45
N VAL A 65 20.62 19.35 -4.32
CA VAL A 65 19.57 18.85 -5.21
C VAL A 65 20.17 17.96 -6.29
N VAL A 66 19.78 16.69 -6.28
CA VAL A 66 20.17 15.68 -7.27
C VAL A 66 19.25 15.73 -8.48
N LYS A 67 17.93 15.87 -8.25
CA LYS A 67 16.94 15.85 -9.32
C LYS A 67 15.68 16.58 -8.91
N THR A 68 15.09 17.33 -9.82
CA THR A 68 13.76 17.90 -9.67
C THR A 68 12.91 17.52 -10.86
N GLY A 69 11.59 17.69 -10.75
CA GLY A 69 10.73 17.54 -11.90
C GLY A 69 9.25 17.52 -11.58
N ILE A 70 8.50 17.26 -12.64
CA ILE A 70 7.04 17.21 -12.65
C ILE A 70 6.65 15.80 -13.08
N LEU A 71 5.73 15.19 -12.34
CA LEU A 71 5.15 13.91 -12.68
C LEU A 71 3.92 14.14 -13.58
N MET A 72 3.99 13.61 -14.80
CA MET A 72 2.91 13.73 -15.78
C MET A 72 1.79 12.73 -15.46
N THR A 73 0.95 13.07 -14.49
CA THR A 73 -0.14 12.21 -14.00
C THR A 73 -1.48 12.94 -13.97
N ASP A 74 -2.56 12.23 -14.33
CA ASP A 74 -3.93 12.76 -14.40
C ASP A 74 -4.74 12.55 -13.12
N ILE A 75 -4.08 12.64 -11.97
CA ILE A 75 -4.68 12.45 -10.63
C ILE A 75 -5.46 13.71 -10.22
N SER A 76 -4.90 14.88 -10.51
CA SER A 76 -5.47 16.21 -10.30
C SER A 76 -5.25 17.05 -11.57
N ASP A 77 -5.88 18.22 -11.62
CA ASP A 77 -5.57 19.28 -12.59
C ASP A 77 -4.19 19.92 -12.35
N HIS A 78 -3.63 19.79 -11.14
CA HIS A 78 -2.23 20.08 -10.84
C HIS A 78 -1.36 18.83 -11.03
N LEU A 79 -0.18 19.03 -11.62
CA LEU A 79 0.84 18.02 -11.81
C LEU A 79 1.75 17.96 -10.57
N PRO A 80 1.93 16.77 -9.97
CA PRO A 80 2.78 16.64 -8.80
C PRO A 80 4.24 17.03 -9.10
N ILE A 81 4.81 17.87 -8.25
CA ILE A 81 6.22 18.27 -8.30
C ILE A 81 7.05 17.46 -7.31
N PHE A 82 8.33 17.24 -7.63
CA PHE A 82 9.23 16.52 -6.74
C PHE A 82 10.64 17.10 -6.75
N VAL A 83 11.34 16.85 -5.64
CA VAL A 83 12.77 17.08 -5.48
C VAL A 83 13.41 15.84 -4.85
N VAL A 84 14.60 15.49 -5.32
CA VAL A 84 15.49 14.49 -4.73
C VAL A 84 16.73 15.26 -4.30
N SER A 85 17.00 15.29 -2.99
CA SER A 85 18.15 15.97 -2.41
C SER A 85 19.06 14.97 -1.71
N LYS A 86 20.36 15.26 -1.69
CA LYS A 86 21.30 14.61 -0.79
C LYS A 86 20.88 14.92 0.63
N TYR A 87 20.91 13.89 1.48
CA TYR A 87 20.62 14.02 2.89
C TYR A 87 21.95 13.89 3.64
N HIS A 88 22.50 15.04 4.07
CA HIS A 88 23.72 15.07 4.87
C HIS A 88 23.35 14.94 6.34
N ASN A 89 23.15 13.71 6.79
CA ASN A 89 23.01 13.43 8.21
C ASN A 89 24.29 12.80 8.74
N ASN A 90 25.09 13.60 9.44
CA ASN A 90 26.30 13.13 10.10
C ASN A 90 26.00 12.20 11.30
N ASN A 91 24.74 12.08 11.71
CA ASN A 91 24.31 11.23 12.83
C ASN A 91 23.20 10.27 12.38
N LYS A 92 23.59 9.11 11.84
CA LYS A 92 23.05 7.77 12.14
C LYS A 92 23.43 6.79 11.03
N ASN A 93 23.88 5.61 11.46
CA ASN A 93 23.82 4.37 10.70
C ASN A 93 22.37 4.17 10.23
N ILE A 94 22.03 4.68 9.05
CA ILE A 94 20.84 4.22 8.34
C ILE A 94 21.20 2.79 7.95
N ILE A 95 20.82 1.83 8.81
CA ILE A 95 20.81 0.43 8.45
C ILE A 95 19.97 0.37 7.19
N LYS A 96 20.63 0.23 6.04
CA LYS A 96 19.98 -0.12 4.79
C LYS A 96 19.36 -1.48 5.06
N HIS A 97 18.13 -1.49 5.53
CA HIS A 97 17.33 -2.69 5.50
C HIS A 97 17.00 -2.98 4.04
N ASN A 98 17.99 -3.49 3.32
CA ASN A 98 17.74 -4.32 2.17
C ASN A 98 17.07 -5.59 2.72
N PHE A 99 15.77 -5.51 3.03
CA PHE A 99 14.95 -6.69 3.28
C PHE A 99 14.85 -7.45 1.96
N ILE A 100 15.92 -8.16 1.61
CA ILE A 100 15.86 -9.19 0.60
C ILE A 100 15.09 -10.32 1.27
N ASN A 101 13.78 -10.32 1.06
CA ASN A 101 12.94 -11.39 1.55
C ASN A 101 13.18 -12.60 0.66
N TYR A 102 13.66 -13.69 1.28
CA TYR A 102 13.69 -15.00 0.66
C TYR A 102 12.45 -15.76 1.13
N GLU A 103 11.78 -16.45 0.21
CA GLU A 103 10.71 -17.38 0.53
C GLU A 103 11.02 -18.74 -0.09
N ARG A 104 10.45 -19.80 0.48
CA ARG A 104 10.50 -21.14 -0.12
C ARG A 104 9.50 -21.20 -1.27
N ASN A 105 9.93 -21.68 -2.44
CA ASN A 105 9.01 -21.97 -3.54
C ASN A 105 8.03 -23.08 -3.14
N LYS A 106 6.76 -22.72 -2.92
CA LYS A 106 5.65 -23.63 -2.62
C LYS A 106 4.64 -23.73 -3.78
N SER A 107 5.10 -23.49 -5.01
CA SER A 107 4.26 -23.70 -6.20
C SER A 107 3.77 -25.15 -6.28
N VAL A 108 2.66 -25.37 -6.97
CA VAL A 108 2.09 -26.71 -7.20
C VAL A 108 3.16 -27.67 -7.72
N LYS A 109 3.93 -27.24 -8.73
CA LYS A 109 5.05 -28.02 -9.28
C LYS A 109 6.12 -28.36 -8.24
N ALA A 110 6.54 -27.41 -7.41
CA ALA A 110 7.56 -27.67 -6.38
C ALA A 110 7.07 -28.68 -5.32
N LEU A 111 5.77 -28.65 -5.00
CA LEU A 111 5.15 -29.62 -4.08
C LEU A 111 4.97 -31.00 -4.74
N GLU A 112 4.67 -31.05 -6.02
CA GLU A 112 4.64 -32.30 -6.81
C GLU A 112 6.02 -32.95 -6.89
N ASP A 113 7.06 -32.15 -7.18
CA ASP A 113 8.45 -32.61 -7.20
C ASP A 113 8.88 -33.14 -5.83
N LEU A 114 8.52 -32.45 -4.73
CA LEU A 114 8.76 -32.92 -3.37
C LEU A 114 8.09 -34.27 -3.09
N ASN A 115 6.82 -34.41 -3.48
CA ASN A 115 6.06 -35.64 -3.27
C ASN A 115 6.67 -36.80 -4.07
N LYS A 116 7.15 -36.53 -5.29
CA LYS A 116 7.86 -37.51 -6.11
C LYS A 116 9.17 -37.95 -5.45
N ASP A 117 9.98 -37.01 -4.99
CA ASP A 117 11.25 -37.31 -4.32
C ASP A 117 11.05 -38.15 -3.05
N LEU A 118 10.06 -37.79 -2.21
CA LEU A 118 9.77 -38.54 -0.98
C LEU A 118 9.25 -39.97 -1.24
N LYS A 119 8.53 -40.19 -2.35
CA LYS A 119 8.07 -41.53 -2.76
C LYS A 119 9.22 -42.42 -3.24
N MET A 120 10.25 -41.85 -3.84
CA MET A 120 11.41 -42.59 -4.36
C MET A 120 12.50 -42.80 -3.30
N GLN A 121 12.33 -42.21 -2.12
CA GLN A 121 13.33 -42.22 -1.07
C GLN A 121 13.39 -43.57 -0.34
N ASN A 122 14.60 -44.02 -0.03
CA ASN A 122 14.80 -45.16 0.84
C ASN A 122 14.65 -44.75 2.32
N TRP A 123 13.73 -45.39 3.03
CA TRP A 123 13.40 -45.13 4.43
C TRP A 123 14.02 -46.13 5.41
N THR A 124 14.82 -47.11 4.95
CA THR A 124 15.44 -48.12 5.83
C THR A 124 16.25 -47.50 6.98
N GLU A 125 16.89 -46.35 6.74
CA GLU A 125 17.67 -45.60 7.75
C GLU A 125 16.81 -45.02 8.89
N VAL A 126 15.49 -44.98 8.72
CA VAL A 126 14.53 -44.50 9.74
C VAL A 126 14.01 -45.65 10.60
N TYR A 127 13.97 -46.88 10.08
CA TYR A 127 13.48 -48.05 10.79
C TYR A 127 14.55 -48.67 11.70
N VAL A 128 15.03 -47.87 12.66
CA VAL A 128 16.00 -48.27 13.69
C VAL A 128 15.35 -48.30 15.08
N SER A 129 15.92 -49.07 16.01
CA SER A 129 15.37 -49.26 17.36
C SER A 129 15.45 -48.00 18.22
N ASP A 130 16.50 -47.19 18.07
CA ASP A 130 16.64 -45.94 18.81
C ASP A 130 15.79 -44.82 18.18
N VAL A 131 14.85 -44.31 18.97
CA VAL A 131 13.88 -43.29 18.54
C VAL A 131 14.56 -41.99 18.12
N ASN A 132 15.64 -41.59 18.81
CA ASN A 132 16.37 -40.36 18.50
C ASN A 132 17.08 -40.45 17.15
N ASN A 133 17.72 -41.58 16.88
CA ASN A 133 18.33 -41.88 15.59
C ASN A 133 17.28 -41.95 14.47
N ALA A 134 16.14 -42.62 14.71
CA ALA A 134 15.03 -42.66 13.75
C ALA A 134 14.52 -41.25 13.38
N TYR A 135 14.30 -40.39 14.39
CA TYR A 135 13.87 -39.01 14.19
C TYR A 135 14.91 -38.19 13.41
N THR A 136 16.19 -38.33 13.76
CA THR A 136 17.27 -37.58 13.12
C THR A 136 17.42 -37.97 11.66
N SER A 137 17.36 -39.27 11.35
CA SER A 137 17.37 -39.77 9.97
C SER A 137 16.16 -39.28 9.18
N PHE A 138 14.96 -39.35 9.76
CA PHE A 138 13.73 -38.86 9.12
C PHE A 138 13.83 -37.37 8.78
N MET A 139 14.19 -36.54 9.75
CA MET A 139 14.29 -35.09 9.56
C MET A 139 15.38 -34.73 8.54
N LYS A 140 16.51 -35.43 8.55
CA LYS A 140 17.58 -35.25 7.57
C LYS A 140 17.09 -35.53 6.15
N ILE A 141 16.39 -36.64 5.95
CA ILE A 141 15.82 -37.02 4.65
C ILE A 141 14.76 -36.01 4.20
N LEU A 142 13.80 -35.70 5.08
CA LEU A 142 12.71 -34.77 4.78
C LEU A 142 13.24 -33.37 4.43
N LEU A 143 14.15 -32.84 5.23
CA LEU A 143 14.73 -31.52 5.00
C LEU A 143 15.59 -31.49 3.74
N LYS A 144 16.29 -32.59 3.39
CA LYS A 144 17.04 -32.68 2.14
C LYS A 144 16.12 -32.57 0.93
N SER A 145 15.05 -33.38 0.88
CA SER A 145 14.07 -33.33 -0.21
C SER A 145 13.35 -31.98 -0.23
N PHE A 146 12.92 -31.46 0.92
CA PHE A 146 12.28 -30.15 1.02
C PHE A 146 13.19 -29.01 0.54
N ASN A 147 14.47 -28.99 0.92
CA ASN A 147 15.40 -27.95 0.49
C ASN A 147 15.71 -28.03 -1.02
N SER A 148 15.69 -29.24 -1.58
CA SER A 148 15.92 -29.48 -3.02
C SER A 148 14.74 -29.02 -3.87
N SER A 149 13.52 -29.44 -3.52
CA SER A 149 12.31 -29.17 -4.30
C SER A 149 11.74 -27.77 -3.99
N CYS A 150 11.70 -27.37 -2.72
CA CYS A 150 11.22 -26.05 -2.26
C CYS A 150 12.41 -25.07 -2.08
N LYS A 151 13.08 -24.73 -3.18
CA LYS A 151 14.26 -23.84 -3.17
C LYS A 151 13.93 -22.46 -2.59
N LEU A 152 14.91 -21.84 -1.93
CA LEU A 152 14.85 -20.43 -1.55
C LEU A 152 14.85 -19.58 -2.81
N ILE A 153 13.77 -18.87 -3.05
CA ILE A 153 13.65 -17.90 -4.13
C ILE A 153 13.78 -16.50 -3.56
N LYS A 154 14.55 -15.67 -4.24
CA LYS A 154 14.64 -14.25 -3.95
C LYS A 154 13.33 -13.61 -4.38
N ILE A 155 12.56 -13.07 -3.44
CA ILE A 155 11.38 -12.29 -3.80
C ILE A 155 11.86 -10.89 -4.18
N THR A 156 12.13 -10.71 -5.46
CA THR A 156 12.23 -9.39 -6.07
C THR A 156 10.89 -9.05 -6.68
N GLY A 157 9.98 -8.50 -5.89
CA GLY A 157 8.66 -8.14 -6.40
C GLY A 157 7.90 -7.23 -5.45
N LYS A 158 7.36 -6.13 -5.99
CA LYS A 158 6.17 -5.53 -5.41
C LYS A 158 5.11 -6.62 -5.36
N ARG A 159 4.50 -6.85 -4.20
CA ARG A 159 3.30 -7.69 -4.12
C ARG A 159 2.34 -7.22 -5.22
N ASP A 160 1.80 -8.15 -6.01
CA ASP A 160 0.78 -7.83 -7.01
C ASP A 160 -0.48 -7.45 -6.23
N ASN A 161 -0.56 -6.20 -5.78
CA ASN A 161 -1.62 -5.69 -4.90
C ASN A 161 -3.00 -5.67 -5.58
N GLN A 162 -3.08 -6.13 -6.83
CA GLN A 162 -4.26 -6.04 -7.68
C GLN A 162 -4.41 -7.31 -8.52
N PRO A 163 -4.92 -8.41 -7.94
CA PRO A 163 -4.99 -9.70 -8.62
C PRO A 163 -5.97 -9.72 -9.81
N TRP A 164 -6.86 -8.73 -9.89
CA TRP A 164 -7.76 -8.49 -11.03
C TRP A 164 -7.07 -7.79 -12.23
N MET A 165 -5.81 -7.34 -12.08
CA MET A 165 -5.09 -6.56 -13.09
C MET A 165 -4.54 -7.46 -14.21
N THR A 166 -5.14 -7.38 -15.39
CA THR A 166 -4.67 -8.13 -16.58
C THR A 166 -3.61 -7.34 -17.38
N ASN A 167 -2.82 -8.04 -18.20
CA ASN A 167 -1.89 -7.39 -19.14
C ASN A 167 -2.62 -6.45 -20.12
N GLY A 168 -3.85 -6.79 -20.51
CA GLY A 168 -4.69 -5.91 -21.33
C GLY A 168 -4.99 -4.57 -20.65
N ILE A 169 -5.35 -4.60 -19.36
CA ILE A 169 -5.57 -3.37 -18.58
C ILE A 169 -4.26 -2.60 -18.39
N LYS A 170 -3.14 -3.27 -18.11
CA LYS A 170 -1.81 -2.62 -18.00
C LYS A 170 -1.47 -1.86 -19.29
N ASN A 171 -1.65 -2.50 -20.45
CA ASN A 171 -1.43 -1.88 -21.76
C ASN A 171 -2.39 -0.72 -22.01
N ALA A 172 -3.66 -0.86 -21.62
CA ALA A 172 -4.63 0.22 -21.75
C ALA A 172 -4.29 1.42 -20.84
N CYS A 173 -3.80 1.19 -19.62
CA CYS A 173 -3.28 2.24 -18.73
C CYS A 173 -2.09 2.96 -19.38
N ALA A 174 -1.14 2.23 -19.98
CA ALA A 174 -0.02 2.83 -20.70
C ALA A 174 -0.50 3.68 -21.89
N LYS A 175 -1.49 3.19 -22.64
CA LYS A 175 -2.10 3.96 -23.75
C LYS A 175 -2.81 5.21 -23.26
N LYS A 176 -3.55 5.14 -22.15
CA LYS A 176 -4.17 6.31 -21.49
C LYS A 176 -3.10 7.33 -21.12
N ASN A 177 -1.99 6.91 -20.52
CA ASN A 177 -0.89 7.80 -20.14
C ASN A 177 -0.26 8.47 -21.36
N CYS A 178 -0.03 7.72 -22.44
CA CYS A 178 0.45 8.27 -23.72
C CYS A 178 -0.51 9.35 -24.28
N LEU A 179 -1.83 9.09 -24.26
CA LEU A 179 -2.83 10.07 -24.69
C LEU A 179 -2.85 11.31 -23.80
N TYR A 180 -2.72 11.14 -22.49
CA TYR A 180 -2.64 12.25 -21.54
C TYR A 180 -1.40 13.11 -21.78
N THR A 181 -0.22 12.50 -21.92
CA THR A 181 1.01 13.23 -22.28
C THR A 181 0.87 13.96 -23.61
N ARG A 182 0.18 13.37 -24.60
CA ARG A 182 -0.11 14.05 -25.87
C ARG A 182 -1.05 15.23 -25.69
N PHE A 183 -2.09 15.11 -24.87
CA PHE A 183 -2.97 16.22 -24.51
C PHE A 183 -2.18 17.37 -23.88
N LEU A 184 -1.34 17.10 -22.88
CA LEU A 184 -0.55 18.14 -22.21
C LEU A 184 0.45 18.86 -23.14
N LYS A 185 0.92 18.17 -24.20
CA LYS A 185 1.82 18.73 -25.21
C LYS A 185 1.10 19.56 -26.27
N LEU A 186 -0.06 19.10 -26.74
CA LEU A 186 -0.80 19.74 -27.83
C LEU A 186 -1.75 20.83 -27.34
N GLN A 187 -2.29 20.68 -26.13
CA GLN A 187 -3.27 21.58 -25.51
C GLN A 187 -4.53 21.84 -26.35
N THR A 188 -4.83 21.00 -27.35
CA THR A 188 -6.04 21.17 -28.17
C THR A 188 -7.25 20.44 -27.59
N LYS A 189 -8.44 20.91 -27.96
CA LYS A 189 -9.70 20.31 -27.53
C LYS A 189 -9.87 18.87 -28.02
N GLU A 190 -9.43 18.58 -29.24
CA GLU A 190 -9.51 17.24 -29.82
C GLU A 190 -8.61 16.25 -29.07
N ALA A 191 -7.41 16.68 -28.66
CA ALA A 191 -6.50 15.85 -27.88
C ALA A 191 -7.06 15.56 -26.48
N GLU A 192 -7.66 16.57 -25.85
CA GLU A 192 -8.35 16.45 -24.56
C GLU A 192 -9.52 15.44 -24.65
N ASP A 193 -10.40 15.61 -25.62
CA ASP A 193 -11.61 14.79 -25.79
C ASP A 193 -11.25 13.34 -26.11
N ARG A 194 -10.22 13.13 -26.95
CA ARG A 194 -9.70 11.78 -27.23
C ARG A 194 -9.18 11.09 -25.98
N TYR A 195 -8.42 11.81 -25.14
CA TYR A 195 -7.94 11.29 -23.87
C TYR A 195 -9.09 10.99 -22.91
N LYS A 196 -10.02 11.93 -22.70
CA LYS A 196 -11.18 11.78 -21.79
C LYS A 196 -12.07 10.60 -22.21
N LYS A 197 -12.39 10.49 -23.50
CA LYS A 197 -13.16 9.36 -24.05
C LYS A 197 -12.49 8.01 -23.77
N TYR A 198 -11.17 7.93 -23.99
CA TYR A 198 -10.41 6.71 -23.71
C TYR A 198 -10.36 6.38 -22.21
N LYS A 199 -10.08 7.39 -21.36
CA LYS A 199 -10.04 7.25 -19.90
C LYS A 199 -11.36 6.73 -19.36
N ASN A 200 -12.49 7.31 -19.77
CA ASN A 200 -13.82 6.91 -19.30
C ASN A 200 -14.13 5.45 -19.69
N LYS A 201 -13.82 5.05 -20.92
CA LYS A 201 -13.95 3.66 -21.37
C LYS A 201 -13.08 2.71 -20.53
N LEU A 202 -11.83 3.08 -20.27
CA LEU A 202 -10.92 2.28 -19.45
C LEU A 202 -11.42 2.15 -18.01
N VAL A 203 -11.94 3.23 -17.40
CA VAL A 203 -12.54 3.18 -16.05
C VAL A 203 -13.69 2.17 -16.00
N THR A 204 -14.57 2.17 -17.01
CA THR A 204 -15.66 1.19 -17.11
C THR A 204 -15.14 -0.24 -17.20
N ILE A 205 -14.12 -0.48 -18.03
CA ILE A 205 -13.49 -1.80 -18.17
C ILE A 205 -12.87 -2.27 -16.84
N ILE A 206 -12.14 -1.39 -16.15
CA ILE A 206 -11.52 -1.71 -14.85
C ILE A 206 -12.58 -2.02 -13.81
N ARG A 207 -13.67 -1.25 -13.74
CA ARG A 207 -14.78 -1.51 -12.82
C ARG A 207 -15.44 -2.86 -13.08
N LYS A 208 -15.70 -3.18 -14.36
CA LYS A 208 -16.23 -4.48 -14.77
C LYS A 208 -15.28 -5.62 -14.40
N GLN A 209 -14.00 -5.51 -14.74
CA GLN A 209 -13.00 -6.55 -14.44
C GLN A 209 -12.89 -6.82 -12.92
N LYS A 210 -12.90 -5.76 -12.10
CA LYS A 210 -12.92 -5.90 -10.63
C LYS A 210 -14.15 -6.66 -10.16
N LYS A 211 -15.33 -6.27 -10.65
CA LYS A 211 -16.60 -6.91 -10.30
C LYS A 211 -16.60 -8.39 -10.69
N ASP A 212 -16.22 -8.70 -11.93
CA ASP A 212 -16.22 -10.06 -12.45
C ASP A 212 -15.19 -10.94 -11.69
N TYR A 213 -13.99 -10.41 -11.44
CA TYR A 213 -12.95 -11.13 -10.69
C TYR A 213 -13.41 -11.51 -9.28
N TYR A 214 -13.85 -10.53 -8.48
CA TYR A 214 -14.27 -10.80 -7.10
C TYR A 214 -15.59 -11.56 -7.05
N GLY A 215 -16.51 -11.35 -8.00
CA GLY A 215 -17.74 -12.13 -8.12
C GLY A 215 -17.46 -13.61 -8.37
N ASN A 216 -16.55 -13.92 -9.30
CA ASN A 216 -16.14 -15.30 -9.56
C ASN A 216 -15.42 -15.93 -8.36
N LEU A 217 -14.54 -15.16 -7.69
CA LEU A 217 -13.81 -15.63 -6.52
C LEU A 217 -14.76 -15.96 -5.34
N LEU A 218 -15.79 -15.14 -5.12
CA LEU A 218 -16.83 -15.40 -4.13
C LEU A 218 -17.68 -16.62 -4.52
N ASN A 219 -18.07 -16.75 -5.79
CA ASN A 219 -18.85 -17.90 -6.28
C ASN A 219 -18.10 -19.23 -6.11
N GLN A 220 -16.78 -19.25 -6.34
CA GLN A 220 -15.93 -20.42 -6.11
C GLN A 220 -15.86 -20.81 -4.61
N ASN A 221 -15.97 -19.83 -3.71
CA ASN A 221 -15.88 -20.03 -2.27
C ASN A 221 -17.25 -20.04 -1.56
N LYS A 222 -18.36 -20.14 -2.30
CA LYS A 222 -19.73 -20.02 -1.76
C LYS A 222 -20.05 -20.98 -0.61
N ASN A 223 -19.42 -22.16 -0.59
CA ASN A 223 -19.61 -23.17 0.46
C ASN A 223 -18.56 -23.08 1.59
N ASN A 224 -17.62 -22.13 1.49
CA ASN A 224 -16.56 -21.93 2.47
C ASN A 224 -16.68 -20.52 3.09
N THR A 225 -17.45 -20.45 4.17
CA THR A 225 -17.72 -19.20 4.90
C THR A 225 -16.43 -18.51 5.36
N LYS A 226 -15.45 -19.28 5.85
CA LYS A 226 -14.15 -18.74 6.30
C LYS A 226 -13.38 -18.09 5.15
N ALA A 227 -13.33 -18.73 3.99
CA ALA A 227 -12.66 -18.19 2.81
C ALA A 227 -13.39 -16.95 2.26
N THR A 228 -14.73 -16.99 2.21
CA THR A 228 -15.58 -15.88 1.79
C THR A 228 -15.34 -14.63 2.65
N TRP A 229 -15.33 -14.77 3.98
CA TRP A 229 -15.01 -13.67 4.89
C TRP A 229 -13.57 -13.18 4.74
N GLY A 230 -12.63 -14.10 4.48
CA GLY A 230 -11.24 -13.75 4.15
C GLY A 230 -11.15 -12.83 2.92
N ILE A 231 -11.88 -13.15 1.86
CA ILE A 231 -11.96 -12.34 0.64
C ILE A 231 -12.57 -10.97 0.94
N LEU A 232 -13.72 -10.90 1.62
CA LEU A 232 -14.38 -9.64 1.95
C LEU A 232 -13.51 -8.72 2.81
N ASN A 233 -12.85 -9.26 3.82
CA ASN A 233 -11.93 -8.49 4.67
C ASN A 233 -10.73 -7.96 3.88
N SER A 234 -10.22 -8.74 2.91
CA SER A 234 -9.12 -8.30 2.04
C SER A 234 -9.50 -7.15 1.11
N VAL A 235 -10.77 -7.09 0.67
CA VAL A 235 -11.27 -6.04 -0.23
C VAL A 235 -11.67 -4.78 0.55
N THR A 236 -12.24 -4.95 1.74
CA THR A 236 -12.71 -3.83 2.58
C THR A 236 -11.60 -3.16 3.37
N ASN A 237 -10.36 -3.66 3.27
CA ASN A 237 -9.20 -3.19 4.02
C ASN A 237 -9.50 -3.02 5.52
N ARG A 238 -10.32 -3.92 6.08
CA ARG A 238 -10.50 -4.06 7.51
C ARG A 238 -9.18 -4.55 8.06
N GLU A 239 -8.34 -3.62 8.48
CA GLU A 239 -7.12 -3.96 9.19
C GLU A 239 -7.52 -4.84 10.37
N LYS A 240 -6.78 -5.93 10.57
CA LYS A 240 -6.79 -6.59 11.87
C LYS A 240 -6.19 -5.58 12.82
N THR A 241 -7.00 -4.71 13.40
CA THR A 241 -6.62 -4.04 14.62
C THR A 241 -6.22 -5.17 15.55
N LYS A 242 -4.96 -5.17 16.01
CA LYS A 242 -4.65 -5.91 17.22
C LYS A 242 -5.50 -5.21 18.27
N SER A 243 -6.71 -5.71 18.52
CA SER A 243 -7.48 -5.28 19.66
C SER A 243 -6.59 -5.59 20.85
N SER A 244 -6.03 -4.56 21.46
CA SER A 244 -5.50 -4.71 22.80
C SER A 244 -6.66 -5.27 23.62
N ILE A 245 -6.38 -6.29 24.42
CA ILE A 245 -7.35 -6.75 25.41
C ILE A 245 -7.73 -5.52 26.24
N PRO A 246 -9.03 -5.25 26.46
CA PRO A 246 -9.45 -4.16 27.33
C PRO A 246 -8.72 -4.27 28.66
N ASN A 247 -8.09 -3.18 29.10
CA ASN A 247 -7.33 -3.16 30.35
C ASN A 247 -8.19 -2.87 31.59
N HIS A 248 -9.52 -2.77 31.41
CA HIS A 248 -10.46 -2.56 32.49
C HIS A 248 -11.85 -3.10 32.14
N PHE A 249 -12.62 -3.41 33.18
CA PHE A 249 -14.03 -3.80 33.11
C PHE A 249 -14.85 -2.84 33.98
N VAL A 250 -16.03 -2.43 33.51
CA VAL A 250 -16.90 -1.48 34.25
C VAL A 250 -18.10 -2.23 34.81
N LYS A 251 -18.23 -2.25 36.14
CA LYS A 251 -19.40 -2.77 36.85
C LYS A 251 -19.91 -1.71 37.82
N ASP A 252 -21.20 -1.40 37.76
CA ASP A 252 -21.86 -0.43 38.65
C ASP A 252 -21.13 0.93 38.77
N LYS A 253 -20.62 1.44 37.64
CA LYS A 253 -19.84 2.68 37.53
C LYS A 253 -18.48 2.66 38.26
N LYS A 254 -17.95 1.49 38.58
CA LYS A 254 -16.57 1.30 39.04
C LYS A 254 -15.73 0.63 37.98
N ASP A 255 -14.53 1.15 37.81
CA ASP A 255 -13.52 0.59 36.91
C ASP A 255 -12.69 -0.45 37.65
N ILE A 256 -12.63 -1.67 37.09
CA ILE A 256 -11.87 -2.81 37.58
C ILE A 256 -10.69 -3.03 36.65
N TYR A 257 -9.46 -3.09 37.19
CA TYR A 257 -8.22 -3.20 36.41
C TYR A 257 -7.43 -4.50 36.66
N ASP A 258 -7.85 -5.31 37.63
CA ASP A 258 -7.20 -6.58 37.95
C ASP A 258 -7.62 -7.68 36.97
N ASP A 259 -6.67 -8.39 36.37
CA ASP A 259 -6.92 -9.38 35.31
C ASP A 259 -7.82 -10.55 35.78
N LYS A 260 -7.71 -10.94 37.06
CA LYS A 260 -8.50 -12.04 37.62
C LYS A 260 -9.93 -11.57 37.87
N GLU A 261 -10.10 -10.40 38.48
CA GLU A 261 -11.41 -9.79 38.70
C GLU A 261 -12.12 -9.49 37.37
N ILE A 262 -11.41 -9.01 36.35
CA ILE A 262 -11.96 -8.80 35.00
C ILE A 262 -12.50 -10.10 34.42
N THR A 263 -11.77 -11.21 34.59
CA THR A 263 -12.18 -12.52 34.05
C THR A 263 -13.39 -13.08 34.78
N ASP A 264 -13.41 -12.98 36.11
CA ASP A 264 -14.52 -13.43 36.96
C ASP A 264 -15.79 -12.64 36.66
N GLU A 265 -15.68 -11.30 36.54
CA GLU A 265 -16.80 -10.41 36.25
C GLU A 265 -17.31 -10.54 34.81
N PHE A 266 -16.42 -10.75 33.85
CA PHE A 266 -16.81 -11.03 32.48
C PHE A 266 -17.60 -12.35 32.38
N ASN A 267 -17.15 -13.39 33.11
CA ASN A 267 -17.84 -14.67 33.16
C ASN A 267 -19.23 -14.54 33.82
N ASP A 268 -19.30 -13.84 34.96
CA ASP A 268 -20.56 -13.56 35.66
C ASP A 268 -21.55 -12.81 34.76
N PHE A 269 -21.08 -11.76 34.07
CA PHE A 269 -21.89 -11.03 33.10
C PHE A 269 -22.40 -11.93 31.97
N CYS A 270 -21.53 -12.69 31.31
CA CYS A 270 -21.95 -13.53 30.18
C CYS A 270 -22.91 -14.65 30.58
N VAL A 271 -22.78 -15.22 31.78
CA VAL A 271 -23.69 -16.26 32.28
C VAL A 271 -25.04 -15.66 32.68
N ASN A 272 -25.04 -14.49 33.32
CA ASN A 272 -26.24 -13.92 33.93
C ASN A 272 -26.98 -12.90 33.06
N VAL A 273 -26.37 -12.37 31.98
CA VAL A 273 -26.96 -11.30 31.16
C VAL A 273 -28.38 -11.63 30.69
N GLY A 274 -28.63 -12.87 30.28
CA GLY A 274 -29.95 -13.33 29.84
C GLY A 274 -31.00 -13.29 30.95
N ARG A 275 -30.62 -13.65 32.17
CA ARG A 275 -31.51 -13.64 33.35
C ARG A 275 -31.78 -12.21 33.83
N SER A 276 -30.73 -11.40 33.94
CA SER A 276 -30.83 -10.00 34.38
C SER A 276 -31.64 -9.11 33.42
N LEU A 277 -31.66 -9.42 32.12
CA LEU A 277 -32.51 -8.72 31.14
C LEU A 277 -33.99 -9.11 31.26
N MET A 278 -34.28 -10.34 31.70
CA MET A 278 -35.65 -10.83 31.89
C MET A 278 -36.25 -10.35 33.21
N GLU A 279 -35.44 -10.24 34.27
CA GLU A 279 -35.86 -9.73 35.58
C GLU A 279 -36.11 -8.22 35.59
N ASN A 280 -35.47 -7.45 34.68
CA ASN A 280 -35.66 -6.00 34.54
C ASN A 280 -36.70 -5.59 33.48
N LYS A 281 -37.57 -6.50 33.02
CA LYS A 281 -38.71 -6.11 32.19
C LYS A 281 -39.64 -5.19 33.00
N PRO A 282 -40.02 -4.00 32.48
CA PRO A 282 -41.04 -3.20 33.15
C PRO A 282 -42.34 -4.00 33.20
N ILE A 283 -42.93 -4.09 34.39
CA ILE A 283 -44.30 -4.58 34.56
C ILE A 283 -45.18 -3.57 33.84
N ILE A 284 -45.77 -3.98 32.72
CA ILE A 284 -46.82 -3.22 32.06
C ILE A 284 -48.09 -3.57 32.86
N GLU A 285 -48.47 -2.70 33.79
CA GLU A 285 -49.81 -2.75 34.38
C GLU A 285 -50.79 -2.15 33.37
N ASP A 286 -51.84 -2.92 33.03
CA ASP A 286 -52.96 -2.52 32.16
C ASP A 286 -53.85 -1.45 32.81
#